data_AF-A0A2G6K8M1-F1
#
_entry.id   AF-A0A2G6K8M1-F1
#
_cell.length_a   1.000
_cell.length_b   1.000
_cell.length_c   1.000
_cell.angle_alpha   90.00
_cell.angle_beta   90.00
_cell.angle_gamma   90.00
#
_symmetry.space_group_name_H-M   'P 1'
#
loop_
_entity.id
_entity.type
_entity.pdbx_description
1 polymer ?
#
loop_
_entity_poly.entity_id
_entity_poly.type
_entity_poly.pdbx_seq_one_letter_code
_entity_poly.pdbx_strand_id
1 'polypeptide(L)'
;MIRTVLAWPENSVVGGVITVVVVVVLAALSTRLASAIVKRSIRAFARRGLKNENGGRYGGWQVRSQRIGEDQGGLSEQRRRHRINAAARMISHLVSVAIWIIAAIATFHLLDINPAFFLSSAGFIGAGLAIGGQHKVNDYLTGLSVHFEDRYGVGDRIVADIGSGEPFDGLVDRVGLFSTRLRDEDSTIHVPNHHIAVVRNLSQQANPVTVRVKTPDDDGDAAEILRDLAGTDGLTDVVVVGDVEVRDVATGEIEMDFAATQPLSERVLSRLEERFEKL
;
A
#
# COMPACT_ATOMS: atom_id res chain seq x y z
N MET A 1 -16.58 35.20 25.76
CA MET A 1 -17.74 35.15 26.67
C MET A 1 -17.66 33.96 27.65
N ILE A 2 -16.47 33.63 28.17
CA ILE A 2 -16.21 32.55 29.16
C ILE A 2 -15.35 33.16 30.29
N ARG A 3 -15.79 34.28 30.87
CA ARG A 3 -15.03 34.99 31.92
C ARG A 3 -15.86 35.29 33.18
N THR A 4 -17.09 34.78 33.29
CA THR A 4 -18.05 35.30 34.26
C THR A 4 -18.71 34.28 35.19
N VAL A 5 -18.31 33.00 35.20
CA VAL A 5 -18.93 31.99 36.10
C VAL A 5 -18.00 31.50 37.21
N LEU A 6 -16.73 31.90 37.25
CA LEU A 6 -15.80 31.49 38.31
C LEU A 6 -14.94 32.67 38.77
N ALA A 7 -15.54 33.59 39.52
CA ALA A 7 -14.81 34.67 40.20
C ALA A 7 -14.07 34.08 41.42
N TRP A 8 -12.97 33.38 41.16
CA TRP A 8 -12.00 32.95 42.18
C TRP A 8 -10.98 34.09 42.41
N PRO A 9 -10.41 34.28 43.61
CA PRO A 9 -9.42 35.33 43.82
C PRO A 9 -8.20 35.07 42.94
N GLU A 10 -8.01 35.91 41.92
CA GLU A 10 -6.98 35.83 40.86
C GLU A 10 -5.53 35.87 41.40
N ASN A 11 -5.36 36.03 42.70
CA ASN A 11 -4.12 36.33 43.40
C ASN A 11 -3.82 35.37 44.57
N SER A 12 -4.59 34.28 44.72
CA SER A 12 -4.27 33.22 45.67
C SER A 12 -3.54 32.07 44.97
N VAL A 13 -2.44 31.58 45.56
CA VAL A 13 -1.73 30.35 45.13
C VAL A 13 -2.73 29.20 44.90
N VAL A 14 -3.81 29.18 45.68
CA VAL A 14 -4.92 28.22 45.59
C VAL A 14 -5.63 28.27 44.23
N GLY A 15 -5.89 29.45 43.66
CA GLY A 15 -6.55 29.58 42.34
C GLY A 15 -5.69 29.06 41.19
N GLY A 16 -4.38 29.35 41.22
CA GLY A 16 -3.42 28.78 40.28
C GLY A 16 -3.38 27.25 40.35
N VAL A 17 -3.27 26.70 41.57
CA VAL A 17 -3.26 25.24 41.80
C VAL A 17 -4.54 24.57 41.30
N ILE A 18 -5.72 25.14 41.57
CA ILE A 18 -6.99 24.59 41.10
C ILE A 18 -7.04 24.54 39.57
N THR A 19 -6.59 25.61 38.91
CA THR A 19 -6.63 25.69 37.44
C THR A 19 -5.70 24.66 36.80
N VAL A 20 -4.50 24.48 37.36
CA VAL A 20 -3.57 23.41 36.93
C VAL A 20 -4.20 22.03 37.12
N VAL A 21 -4.84 21.77 38.28
CA VAL A 21 -5.53 20.50 38.54
C VAL A 21 -6.63 20.25 37.51
N VAL A 22 -7.43 21.27 37.17
CA VAL A 22 -8.48 21.15 36.14
C VAL A 22 -7.88 20.78 34.77
N VAL A 23 -6.81 21.45 34.35
CA VAL A 23 -6.14 21.14 33.06
C VAL A 23 -5.61 19.71 33.05
N VAL A 24 -4.96 19.27 34.14
CA VAL A 24 -4.43 17.91 34.28
C VAL A 24 -5.55 16.87 34.22
N VAL A 25 -6.68 17.12 34.89
CA VAL A 25 -7.85 16.24 34.87
C VAL A 25 -8.45 16.17 33.47
N LEU A 26 -8.59 17.31 32.78
CA LEU A 26 -9.08 17.37 31.40
C LEU A 26 -8.14 16.64 30.43
N ALA A 27 -6.82 16.78 30.60
CA ALA A 27 -5.82 16.07 29.80
C ALA A 27 -5.87 14.55 30.03
N ALA A 28 -6.02 14.12 31.28
CA ALA A 28 -6.19 12.71 31.64
C ALA A 28 -7.49 12.13 31.06
N LEU A 29 -8.60 12.87 31.14
CA LEU A 29 -9.89 12.48 30.56
C LEU A 29 -9.79 12.39 29.03
N SER A 30 -9.17 13.39 28.39
CA SER A 30 -8.93 13.41 26.94
C SER A 30 -8.07 12.24 26.50
N THR A 31 -7.03 11.90 27.27
CA THR A 31 -6.16 10.75 27.02
C THR A 31 -6.93 9.43 27.10
N ARG A 32 -7.79 9.27 28.12
CA ARG A 32 -8.65 8.09 28.25
C ARG A 32 -9.65 7.98 27.10
N LEU A 33 -10.27 9.09 26.71
CA LEU A 33 -11.20 9.15 25.60
C LEU A 33 -10.50 8.81 24.27
N ALA A 34 -9.36 9.44 23.99
CA ALA A 34 -8.57 9.17 22.80
C ALA A 34 -8.12 7.71 22.72
N SER A 35 -7.62 7.15 23.83
CA SER A 35 -7.25 5.74 23.91
C SER A 35 -8.44 4.81 23.69
N ALA A 36 -9.63 5.17 24.18
CA ALA A 36 -10.85 4.42 23.95
C ALA A 36 -11.27 4.47 22.47
N ILE A 37 -11.18 5.65 21.84
CA ILE A 37 -11.46 5.83 20.40
C ILE A 37 -10.49 5.02 19.55
N VAL A 38 -9.17 5.11 19.78
CA VAL A 38 -8.16 4.33 19.04
C VAL A 38 -8.45 2.83 19.15
N LYS A 39 -8.69 2.32 20.36
CA LYS A 39 -9.05 0.91 20.57
C LYS A 39 -10.38 0.54 19.93
N ARG A 40 -11.34 1.46 19.83
CA ARG A 40 -12.65 1.22 19.21
C ARG A 40 -12.54 1.21 17.69
N SER A 41 -11.82 2.17 17.10
CA SER A 41 -11.56 2.25 15.67
C SER A 41 -10.79 1.03 15.18
N ILE A 42 -9.72 0.64 15.87
CA ILE A 42 -8.90 -0.51 15.45
C ILE A 42 -9.70 -1.81 15.53
N ARG A 43 -10.50 -2.02 16.58
CA ARG A 43 -11.40 -3.18 16.66
C ARG A 43 -12.50 -3.14 15.60
N ALA A 44 -13.03 -1.96 15.27
CA ALA A 44 -14.04 -1.80 14.23
C ALA A 44 -13.46 -2.08 12.82
N PHE A 45 -12.27 -1.56 12.52
CA PHE A 45 -11.55 -1.83 11.28
C PHE A 45 -11.12 -3.30 11.17
N ALA A 46 -10.62 -3.91 12.25
CA ALA A 46 -10.24 -5.32 12.27
C ALA A 46 -11.43 -6.26 12.01
N ARG A 47 -12.63 -5.88 12.47
CA ARG A 47 -13.88 -6.63 12.21
C ARG A 47 -14.43 -6.39 10.80
N ARG A 48 -14.28 -5.18 10.24
CA ARG A 48 -14.71 -4.85 8.87
C ARG A 48 -13.82 -5.48 7.80
N GLY A 49 -12.51 -5.57 8.04
CA GLY A 49 -11.56 -6.17 7.10
C GLY A 49 -11.63 -7.71 6.99
N LEU A 50 -12.51 -8.38 7.75
CA LEU A 50 -12.70 -9.83 7.72
C LEU A 50 -13.93 -10.28 6.92
N LYS A 51 -14.75 -9.35 6.41
CA LYS A 51 -15.99 -9.70 5.70
C LYS A 51 -15.87 -9.69 4.17
N ASN A 52 -14.67 -9.51 3.63
CA ASN A 52 -14.41 -9.46 2.18
C ASN A 52 -13.76 -10.74 1.63
N GLU A 53 -13.95 -11.87 2.31
CA GLU A 53 -13.36 -13.17 1.91
C GLU A 53 -14.10 -13.87 0.76
N ASN A 54 -15.25 -13.35 0.32
CA ASN A 54 -16.00 -13.89 -0.82
C ASN A 54 -16.10 -12.86 -1.95
N GLY A 55 -15.30 -13.06 -3.01
CA GLY A 55 -15.60 -12.63 -4.37
C GLY A 55 -14.99 -11.31 -4.82
N GLY A 56 -13.98 -11.39 -5.70
CA GLY A 56 -13.51 -10.27 -6.52
C GLY A 56 -11.99 -10.10 -6.53
N ARG A 57 -11.35 -10.57 -7.61
CA ARG A 57 -9.99 -10.18 -8.00
C ARG A 57 -9.97 -8.63 -8.09
N TYR A 58 -8.94 -7.99 -7.52
CA TYR A 58 -8.73 -6.52 -7.49
C TYR A 58 -9.67 -5.71 -6.57
N GLY A 59 -9.48 -5.80 -5.24
CA GLY A 59 -10.19 -4.87 -4.35
C GLY A 59 -9.94 -5.04 -2.86
N GLY A 60 -8.98 -4.28 -2.33
CA GLY A 60 -8.93 -3.99 -0.91
C GLY A 60 -8.01 -4.88 -0.07
N TRP A 61 -6.82 -4.35 0.24
CA TRP A 61 -6.05 -4.71 1.44
C TRP A 61 -5.75 -6.21 1.66
N GLN A 62 -5.41 -6.96 0.62
CA GLN A 62 -4.91 -8.34 0.80
C GLN A 62 -3.46 -8.32 1.33
N VAL A 63 -3.30 -8.27 2.66
CA VAL A 63 -2.01 -8.57 3.33
C VAL A 63 -1.89 -10.09 3.44
N ARG A 64 -1.71 -10.78 2.32
CA ARG A 64 -1.39 -12.21 2.32
C ARG A 64 -0.64 -12.55 1.03
N SER A 65 0.68 -12.48 1.05
CA SER A 65 1.42 -13.42 0.23
C SER A 65 1.23 -14.78 0.91
N GLN A 66 0.58 -15.70 0.21
CA GLN A 66 0.40 -17.07 0.65
C GLN A 66 1.81 -17.68 0.72
N ARG A 67 2.43 -17.65 1.90
CA ARG A 67 3.69 -18.36 2.11
C ARG A 67 3.36 -19.83 1.96
N ILE A 68 3.98 -20.50 0.99
CA ILE A 68 3.91 -21.94 0.80
C ILE A 68 4.26 -22.58 2.16
N GLY A 69 3.28 -23.22 2.78
CA GLY A 69 3.31 -23.63 4.19
C GLY A 69 2.08 -23.15 4.99
N GLU A 70 0.88 -23.41 4.49
CA GLU A 70 -0.32 -23.45 5.34
C GLU A 70 -0.28 -24.72 6.20
N ASP A 71 -0.39 -24.58 7.53
CA ASP A 71 -1.62 -24.95 8.24
C ASP A 71 -1.42 -24.92 9.78
N GLN A 72 -1.91 -23.86 10.44
CA GLN A 72 -2.43 -23.83 11.82
C GLN A 72 -3.18 -22.51 11.99
N GLY A 73 -4.45 -22.46 11.56
CA GLY A 73 -5.31 -21.25 11.58
C GLY A 73 -5.38 -20.51 12.94
N GLY A 74 -5.04 -21.16 14.05
CA GLY A 74 -4.92 -20.52 15.37
C GLY A 74 -3.69 -19.61 15.52
N LEU A 75 -2.52 -20.01 14.99
CA LEU A 75 -1.25 -19.29 15.19
C LEU A 75 -1.13 -18.04 14.32
N SER A 76 -1.75 -18.03 13.14
CA SER A 76 -1.80 -16.85 12.25
C SER A 76 -2.71 -15.77 12.82
N GLU A 77 -3.88 -16.16 13.33
CA GLU A 77 -4.84 -15.25 13.97
C GLU A 77 -4.29 -14.68 15.29
N GLN A 78 -3.59 -15.49 16.10
CA GLN A 78 -2.89 -14.99 17.29
C GLN A 78 -1.82 -13.95 16.93
N ARG A 79 -0.96 -14.22 15.94
CA ARG A 79 0.07 -13.27 15.48
C ARG A 79 -0.53 -11.97 14.95
N ARG A 80 -1.64 -12.06 14.19
CA ARG A 80 -2.37 -10.89 13.70
C ARG A 80 -2.92 -10.05 14.84
N ARG A 81 -3.56 -10.67 15.84
CA ARG A 81 -4.05 -9.98 17.05
C ARG A 81 -2.93 -9.30 17.81
N HIS A 82 -1.77 -9.95 17.97
CA HIS A 82 -0.61 -9.33 18.61
C HIS A 82 -0.10 -8.11 17.86
N ARG A 83 0.00 -8.15 16.53
CA ARG A 83 0.40 -7.00 15.71
C ARG A 83 -0.59 -5.84 15.81
N ILE A 84 -1.88 -6.12 15.71
CA ILE A 84 -2.94 -5.10 15.82
C ILE A 84 -2.93 -4.47 17.22
N ASN A 85 -2.79 -5.28 18.28
CA ASN A 85 -2.74 -4.80 19.65
C ASN A 85 -1.46 -4.00 19.94
N ALA A 86 -0.32 -4.40 19.37
CA ALA A 86 0.92 -3.63 19.46
C ALA A 86 0.78 -2.26 18.78
N ALA A 87 0.27 -2.23 17.54
CA ALA A 87 0.02 -1.00 16.80
C ALA A 87 -0.97 -0.08 17.54
N ALA A 88 -2.07 -0.64 18.06
CA ALA A 88 -3.05 0.11 18.84
C ALA A 88 -2.45 0.76 20.08
N ARG A 89 -1.57 0.03 20.79
CA ARG A 89 -0.86 0.56 21.96
C ARG A 89 0.11 1.66 21.58
N MET A 90 0.89 1.48 20.52
CA MET A 90 1.83 2.51 20.03
C MET A 90 1.10 3.79 19.64
N ILE A 91 0.02 3.70 18.86
CA ILE A 91 -0.77 4.86 18.44
C ILE A 91 -1.40 5.55 19.66
N SER A 92 -1.98 4.77 20.59
CA SER A 92 -2.56 5.34 21.82
C SER A 92 -1.51 6.09 22.64
N HIS A 93 -0.29 5.56 22.71
CA HIS A 93 0.82 6.20 23.41
C HIS A 93 1.24 7.50 22.74
N LEU A 94 1.37 7.53 21.40
CA LEU A 94 1.70 8.74 20.66
C LEU A 94 0.65 9.85 20.85
N VAL A 95 -0.64 9.50 20.76
CA VAL A 95 -1.73 10.46 20.98
C VAL A 95 -1.73 10.96 22.43
N SER A 96 -1.49 10.08 23.40
CA SER A 96 -1.33 10.46 24.81
C SER A 96 -0.20 11.48 24.98
N VAL A 97 0.99 11.21 24.44
CA VAL A 97 2.13 12.13 24.50
C VAL A 97 1.77 13.50 23.92
N ALA A 98 1.10 13.53 22.76
CA ALA A 98 0.67 14.79 22.13
C ALA A 98 -0.31 15.58 23.02
N ILE A 99 -1.30 14.90 23.63
CA ILE A 99 -2.26 15.54 24.56
C ILE A 99 -1.53 16.14 25.76
N TRP A 100 -0.56 15.43 26.34
CA TRP A 100 0.20 15.93 27.49
C TRP A 100 1.11 17.10 27.13
N ILE A 101 1.68 17.14 25.93
CA ILE A 101 2.42 18.32 25.44
C ILE A 101 1.50 19.54 25.37
N ILE A 102 0.31 19.39 24.78
CA ILE A 102 -0.68 20.48 24.69
C ILE A 102 -1.12 20.93 26.11
N ALA A 103 -1.36 19.98 27.02
CA ALA A 103 -1.73 20.28 28.40
C ALA A 103 -0.62 21.02 29.15
N ALA A 104 0.64 20.66 28.93
CA ALA A 104 1.79 21.35 29.52
C ALA A 104 1.90 22.80 29.00
N ILE A 105 1.72 23.02 27.70
CA ILE A 105 1.70 24.36 27.10
C ILE A 105 0.55 25.20 27.69
N ALA A 106 -0.65 24.63 27.78
CA ALA A 106 -1.80 25.29 28.39
C ALA A 106 -1.54 25.64 29.86
N THR A 107 -0.88 24.75 30.61
CA THR A 107 -0.51 24.97 32.00
C THR A 107 0.45 26.15 32.15
N PHE A 108 1.50 26.25 31.32
CA PHE A 108 2.42 27.38 31.36
C PHE A 108 1.73 28.71 31.08
N HIS A 109 0.83 28.73 30.09
CA HIS A 109 0.06 29.93 29.76
C HIS A 109 -0.82 30.41 30.92
N LEU A 110 -1.39 29.48 31.69
CA LEU A 110 -2.23 29.77 32.86
C LEU A 110 -1.45 30.24 34.10
N LEU A 111 -0.16 29.90 34.19
CA LEU A 111 0.71 30.30 35.29
C LEU A 111 1.46 31.61 35.00
N ASP A 112 1.13 32.30 33.89
CA ASP A 112 1.86 33.46 33.36
C ASP A 112 3.37 33.19 33.16
N ILE A 113 3.75 31.91 33.02
CA ILE A 113 5.10 31.50 32.67
C ILE A 113 5.20 31.61 31.14
N ASN A 114 6.13 32.42 30.65
CA ASN A 114 6.34 32.57 29.22
C ASN A 114 6.67 31.19 28.58
N PRO A 115 5.79 30.63 27.73
CA PRO A 115 6.01 29.32 27.14
C PRO A 115 7.15 29.34 26.10
N ALA A 116 7.64 30.51 25.68
CA ALA A 116 8.64 30.66 24.63
C ALA A 116 9.92 29.85 24.89
N PHE A 117 10.41 29.79 26.13
CA PHE A 117 11.62 29.02 26.45
C PHE A 117 11.41 27.51 26.21
N PHE A 118 10.31 26.96 26.72
CA PHE A 118 9.97 25.55 26.54
C PHE A 118 9.63 25.22 25.09
N LEU A 119 8.92 26.12 24.41
CA LEU A 119 8.56 25.95 23.02
C LEU A 119 9.80 25.97 22.12
N SER A 120 10.79 26.80 22.44
CA SER A 120 12.09 26.82 21.75
C SER A 120 12.82 25.48 21.89
N SER A 121 12.90 24.91 23.10
CA SER A 121 13.51 23.59 23.30
C SER A 121 12.73 22.46 22.66
N ALA A 122 11.39 22.49 22.76
CA ALA A 122 10.51 21.52 22.11
C ALA A 122 10.63 21.58 20.58
N GLY A 123 10.82 22.77 20.01
CA GLY A 123 11.05 22.98 18.58
C GLY A 123 12.31 22.26 18.08
N PHE A 124 13.42 22.33 18.82
CA PHE A 124 14.65 21.62 18.47
C PHE A 124 14.47 20.10 18.50
N ILE A 125 13.80 19.57 19.54
CA ILE A 125 13.47 18.13 19.63
C ILE A 125 12.55 17.72 18.48
N GLY A 126 11.55 18.54 18.17
CA GLY A 126 10.61 18.33 17.06
C GLY A 126 11.31 18.29 15.71
N ALA A 127 12.27 19.18 15.47
CA ALA A 127 13.09 19.18 14.26
C ALA A 127 13.91 17.88 14.12
N GLY A 128 14.51 17.39 15.21
CA GLY A 128 15.22 16.11 15.22
C GLY A 128 14.31 14.93 14.86
N LEU A 129 13.09 14.89 15.40
CA LEU A 129 12.09 13.88 15.06
C LEU A 129 11.63 13.97 13.59
N ALA A 130 11.47 15.19 13.06
CA ALA A 130 11.10 15.41 11.67
C ALA A 130 12.17 14.88 10.71
N ILE A 131 13.45 15.14 11.00
CA ILE A 131 14.58 14.62 10.22
C ILE A 131 14.60 13.09 10.29
N GLY A 132 14.43 12.49 11.47
CA GLY A 132 14.37 11.03 11.63
C GLY A 132 13.19 10.36 10.91
N GLY A 133 12.07 11.08 10.75
CA GLY A 133 10.85 10.60 10.09
C GLY A 133 10.73 10.98 8.62
N GLN A 134 11.67 11.75 8.05
CA GLN A 134 11.51 12.37 6.72
C GLN A 134 11.18 11.36 5.62
N HIS A 135 11.83 10.19 5.64
CA HIS A 135 11.65 9.16 4.63
C HIS A 135 10.24 8.55 4.68
N LYS A 136 9.66 8.40 5.87
CA LYS A 136 8.29 7.86 6.03
C LYS A 136 7.22 8.82 5.54
N VAL A 137 7.45 10.13 5.69
CA VAL A 137 6.56 11.14 5.14
C VAL A 137 6.67 11.17 3.61
N ASN A 138 7.88 11.08 3.07
CA ASN A 138 8.09 11.02 1.62
C ASN A 138 7.46 9.76 1.00
N ASP A 139 7.62 8.61 1.65
CA ASP A 139 6.97 7.34 1.26
C ASP A 139 5.45 7.50 1.12
N TYR A 140 4.81 8.17 2.08
CA TYR A 140 3.37 8.42 2.07
C TYR A 140 2.95 9.31 0.91
N LEU A 141 3.63 10.44 0.72
CA LEU A 141 3.30 11.41 -0.32
C LEU A 141 3.53 10.82 -1.71
N THR A 142 4.67 10.13 -1.91
CA THR A 142 5.00 9.48 -3.19
C THR A 142 4.00 8.36 -3.50
N GLY A 143 3.65 7.54 -2.49
CA GLY A 143 2.64 6.49 -2.66
C GLY A 143 1.26 7.04 -3.02
N LEU A 144 0.90 8.19 -2.44
CA LEU A 144 -0.36 8.85 -2.74
C LEU A 144 -0.38 9.42 -4.17
N SER A 145 0.73 10.02 -4.63
CA SER A 145 0.90 10.48 -6.01
C SER A 145 0.78 9.35 -7.02
N VAL A 146 1.33 8.15 -6.74
CA VAL A 146 1.17 6.98 -7.62
C VAL A 146 -0.31 6.66 -7.86
N HIS A 147 -1.15 6.74 -6.83
CA HIS A 147 -2.57 6.47 -6.95
C HIS A 147 -3.34 7.60 -7.65
N PHE A 148 -2.99 8.86 -7.38
CA PHE A 148 -3.69 10.00 -7.99
C PHE A 148 -3.30 10.26 -9.44
N GLU A 149 -2.05 9.96 -9.81
CA GLU A 149 -1.54 10.14 -11.17
C GLU A 149 -1.63 8.87 -12.02
N ASP A 150 -2.13 7.77 -11.45
CA ASP A 150 -2.25 6.45 -12.09
C ASP A 150 -0.96 6.02 -12.81
N ARG A 151 0.18 6.19 -12.14
CA ARG A 151 1.50 5.89 -12.74
C ARG A 151 1.64 4.39 -13.04
N TYR A 152 1.12 3.56 -12.14
CA TYR A 152 1.08 2.11 -12.27
C TYR A 152 0.08 1.52 -11.26
N GLY A 153 -0.60 0.47 -11.69
CA GLY A 153 -1.60 -0.27 -10.93
C GLY A 153 -1.13 -1.65 -10.50
N VAL A 154 -1.99 -2.35 -9.76
CA VAL A 154 -1.78 -3.76 -9.42
C VAL A 154 -2.00 -4.63 -10.65
N GLY A 155 -1.04 -5.48 -10.98
CA GLY A 155 -1.05 -6.32 -12.17
C GLY A 155 -0.23 -5.76 -13.34
N ASP A 156 0.19 -4.50 -13.27
CA ASP A 156 1.01 -3.90 -14.33
C ASP A 156 2.43 -4.48 -14.30
N ARG A 157 3.01 -4.68 -15.49
CA ARG A 157 4.44 -4.97 -15.65
C ARG A 157 5.20 -3.67 -15.77
N ILE A 158 6.16 -3.45 -14.88
CA ILE A 158 6.91 -2.21 -14.81
C ILE A 158 8.41 -2.47 -14.80
N VAL A 159 9.16 -1.54 -15.38
CA VAL A 159 10.61 -1.42 -15.20
C VAL A 159 10.86 -0.20 -14.32
N ALA A 160 11.36 -0.43 -13.11
CA ALA A 160 11.52 0.60 -12.09
C ALA A 160 12.97 0.73 -11.62
N ASP A 161 13.47 1.96 -11.51
CA ASP A 161 14.71 2.24 -10.78
C ASP A 161 14.41 2.28 -9.28
N ILE A 162 14.98 1.31 -8.55
CA ILE A 162 14.81 1.13 -7.11
C ILE A 162 16.10 1.41 -6.31
N GLY A 163 17.13 1.96 -6.95
CA GLY A 163 18.41 2.31 -6.34
C GLY A 163 19.35 1.12 -6.09
N SER A 164 19.11 -0.04 -6.72
CA SER A 164 19.97 -1.24 -6.65
C SER A 164 21.09 -1.28 -7.70
N GLY A 165 21.18 -0.27 -8.57
CA GLY A 165 22.15 -0.20 -9.68
C GLY A 165 21.63 -0.83 -10.98
N GLU A 166 20.83 -1.89 -10.89
CA GLU A 166 20.06 -2.47 -12.00
C GLU A 166 18.58 -2.10 -11.85
N PRO A 167 17.87 -1.73 -12.94
CA PRO A 167 16.43 -1.51 -12.89
C PRO A 167 15.71 -2.84 -12.65
N PHE A 168 14.69 -2.81 -11.80
CA PHE A 168 13.85 -3.96 -11.55
C PHE A 168 12.79 -4.09 -12.66
N ASP A 169 12.76 -5.22 -13.36
CA ASP A 169 11.68 -5.59 -14.29
C ASP A 169 10.79 -6.64 -13.61
N GLY A 170 9.49 -6.36 -13.50
CA GLY A 170 8.55 -7.32 -12.94
C GLY A 170 7.14 -6.76 -12.78
N LEU A 171 6.30 -7.50 -12.05
CA LEU A 171 4.89 -7.20 -11.85
C LEU A 171 4.64 -6.46 -10.53
N VAL A 172 3.69 -5.54 -10.54
CA VAL A 172 3.19 -4.89 -9.32
C VAL A 172 2.17 -5.80 -8.64
N ASP A 173 2.59 -6.50 -7.58
CA ASP A 173 1.67 -7.33 -6.78
C ASP A 173 0.76 -6.47 -5.91
N ARG A 174 1.30 -5.37 -5.35
CA ARG A 174 0.52 -4.48 -4.49
C ARG A 174 1.12 -3.09 -4.36
N VAL A 175 0.28 -2.08 -4.54
CA VAL A 175 0.61 -0.70 -4.14
C VAL A 175 0.16 -0.47 -2.69
N GLY A 176 1.11 -0.18 -1.82
CA GLY A 176 0.89 0.13 -0.41
C GLY A 176 1.14 1.60 -0.11
N LEU A 177 0.65 2.06 1.05
CA LEU A 177 0.75 3.48 1.41
C LEU A 177 2.20 3.96 1.58
N PHE A 178 3.08 3.10 2.10
CA PHE A 178 4.50 3.44 2.33
C PHE A 178 5.48 2.63 1.48
N SER A 179 5.01 1.54 0.89
CA SER A 179 5.85 0.63 0.12
C SER A 179 5.02 -0.07 -0.93
N THR A 180 5.58 -0.18 -2.12
CA THR A 180 5.05 -1.02 -3.20
C THR A 180 5.74 -2.37 -3.15
N ARG A 181 4.95 -3.41 -3.33
CA ARG A 181 5.44 -4.78 -3.49
C ARG A 181 5.52 -5.08 -4.96
N LEU A 182 6.73 -5.42 -5.38
CA LEU A 182 7.03 -5.84 -6.74
C LEU A 182 7.39 -7.32 -6.72
N ARG A 183 7.05 -8.03 -7.78
CA ARG A 183 7.27 -9.47 -7.92
C ARG A 183 7.88 -9.76 -9.26
N ASP A 184 9.01 -10.46 -9.22
CA ASP A 184 9.63 -11.08 -10.36
C ASP A 184 9.35 -12.60 -10.31
N GLU A 185 9.82 -13.36 -11.29
CA GLU A 185 9.67 -14.81 -11.36
C GLU A 185 10.25 -15.52 -10.12
N ASP A 186 11.38 -15.03 -9.62
CA ASP A 186 12.11 -15.68 -8.53
C ASP A 186 11.71 -15.17 -7.15
N SER A 187 11.29 -13.90 -7.03
CA SER A 187 11.18 -13.26 -5.73
C SER A 187 10.14 -12.15 -5.66
N THR A 188 9.76 -11.83 -4.42
CA THR A 188 8.88 -10.70 -4.10
C THR A 188 9.64 -9.72 -3.25
N ILE A 189 9.79 -8.49 -3.73
CA ILE A 189 10.50 -7.41 -3.06
C ILE A 189 9.53 -6.36 -2.52
N HIS A 190 9.94 -5.70 -1.44
CA HIS A 190 9.19 -4.63 -0.79
C HIS A 190 10.02 -3.36 -0.86
N VAL A 191 9.61 -2.43 -1.71
CA VAL A 191 10.36 -1.20 -1.99
C VAL A 191 9.62 -0.01 -1.37
N PRO A 192 10.28 0.83 -0.56
CA PRO A 192 9.71 2.09 -0.09
C PRO A 192 9.30 2.95 -1.30
N ASN A 193 8.14 3.61 -1.23
CA ASN A 193 7.64 4.37 -2.37
C ASN A 193 8.62 5.47 -2.81
N HIS A 194 9.34 6.09 -1.86
CA HIS A 194 10.32 7.13 -2.19
C HIS A 194 11.58 6.62 -2.90
N HIS A 195 11.84 5.30 -2.90
CA HIS A 195 12.95 4.70 -3.65
C HIS A 195 12.59 4.43 -5.12
N ILE A 196 11.32 4.46 -5.49
CA ILE A 196 10.86 4.22 -6.86
C ILE A 196 10.91 5.55 -7.62
N ALA A 197 12.10 5.90 -8.11
CA ALA A 197 12.37 7.21 -8.68
C ALA A 197 11.81 7.36 -10.10
N VAL A 198 12.05 6.36 -10.95
CA VAL A 198 11.62 6.32 -12.35
C VAL A 198 10.90 5.00 -12.61
N VAL A 199 9.75 5.08 -13.28
CA VAL A 199 8.96 3.90 -13.66
C VAL A 199 8.60 3.97 -15.13
N ARG A 200 8.85 2.88 -15.85
CA ARG A 200 8.31 2.62 -17.18
C ARG A 200 7.22 1.57 -17.02
N ASN A 201 5.98 1.97 -17.27
CA ASN A 201 4.85 1.05 -17.25
C ASN A 201 4.69 0.42 -18.64
N LEU A 202 4.87 -0.90 -18.71
CA LEU A 202 4.76 -1.66 -19.96
C LEU A 202 3.31 -2.08 -20.26
N SER A 203 2.39 -1.84 -19.34
CA SER A 203 0.97 -2.22 -19.44
C SER A 203 0.03 -1.07 -19.81
N GLN A 204 0.55 0.15 -19.95
CA GLN A 204 -0.26 1.33 -20.32
C GLN A 204 -0.67 1.37 -21.80
N GLN A 205 0.06 0.67 -22.66
CA GLN A 205 -0.23 0.58 -24.09
C GLN A 205 -0.26 -0.88 -24.51
N ALA A 206 -1.08 -1.16 -25.52
CA ALA A 206 -1.09 -2.44 -26.20
C ALA A 206 0.30 -2.77 -26.75
N ASN A 207 0.80 -3.97 -26.46
CA ASN A 207 2.08 -4.45 -26.95
C ASN A 207 1.81 -5.39 -28.13
N PRO A 208 2.25 -5.04 -29.35
CA PRO A 208 2.12 -5.94 -30.48
C PRO A 208 2.98 -7.19 -30.24
N VAL A 209 2.39 -8.35 -30.46
CA VAL A 209 3.00 -9.67 -30.35
C VAL A 209 2.73 -10.41 -31.66
N THR A 210 3.80 -10.96 -32.22
CA THR A 210 3.74 -11.85 -33.38
C THR A 210 4.18 -13.23 -32.94
N VAL A 211 3.36 -14.24 -33.18
CA VAL A 211 3.68 -15.64 -32.87
C VAL A 211 3.51 -16.46 -34.13
N ARG A 212 4.48 -17.33 -34.42
CA ARG A 212 4.41 -18.27 -35.54
C ARG A 212 4.22 -19.68 -35.00
N VAL A 213 3.14 -20.32 -35.41
CA VAL A 213 2.80 -21.67 -34.98
C VAL A 213 2.54 -22.55 -36.18
N LYS A 214 2.83 -23.85 -36.03
CA LYS A 214 2.36 -24.87 -36.96
C LYS A 214 1.03 -25.38 -36.45
N THR A 215 -0.03 -25.15 -37.19
CA THR A 215 -1.34 -25.76 -36.93
C THR A 215 -1.64 -26.82 -37.98
N PRO A 216 -2.33 -27.92 -37.63
CA PRO A 216 -2.78 -28.92 -38.58
C PRO A 216 -3.93 -28.45 -39.51
N ASP A 217 -4.72 -27.44 -39.10
CA ASP A 217 -5.99 -27.06 -39.74
C ASP A 217 -6.11 -25.57 -40.08
N ASP A 218 -7.03 -25.29 -41.02
CA ASP A 218 -7.33 -24.03 -41.73
C ASP A 218 -7.37 -22.76 -40.84
N ASP A 219 -6.94 -21.62 -41.39
CA ASP A 219 -6.65 -20.34 -40.72
C ASP A 219 -7.79 -19.78 -39.83
N GLY A 220 -9.02 -20.26 -40.04
CA GLY A 220 -10.24 -19.77 -39.39
C GLY A 220 -10.32 -20.02 -37.87
N ASP A 221 -9.74 -21.11 -37.37
CA ASP A 221 -9.86 -21.49 -35.95
C ASP A 221 -8.67 -21.03 -35.09
N ALA A 222 -7.55 -20.61 -35.68
CA ALA A 222 -6.33 -20.25 -34.93
C ALA A 222 -6.55 -19.10 -33.94
N ALA A 223 -7.33 -18.09 -34.35
CA ALA A 223 -7.70 -16.96 -33.49
C ALA A 223 -8.62 -17.38 -32.32
N GLU A 224 -9.51 -18.36 -32.54
CA GLU A 224 -10.39 -18.88 -31.48
C GLU A 224 -9.59 -19.73 -30.49
N ILE A 225 -8.70 -20.60 -30.99
CA ILE A 225 -7.77 -21.38 -30.17
C ILE A 225 -6.88 -20.47 -29.32
N LEU A 226 -6.35 -19.39 -29.89
CA LEU A 226 -5.55 -18.42 -29.13
C LEU A 226 -6.34 -17.83 -27.96
N ARG A 227 -7.61 -17.46 -28.20
CA ARG A 227 -8.49 -16.89 -27.18
C ARG A 227 -8.85 -17.91 -26.09
N ASP A 228 -8.97 -19.19 -26.45
CA ASP A 228 -9.23 -20.28 -25.50
C ASP A 228 -8.00 -20.63 -24.67
N LEU A 229 -6.80 -20.55 -25.25
CA LEU A 229 -5.52 -20.75 -24.55
C LEU A 229 -5.14 -19.56 -23.67
N ALA A 230 -5.49 -18.33 -24.08
CA ALA A 230 -5.24 -17.12 -23.32
C ALA A 230 -5.90 -17.18 -21.93
N GLY A 231 -5.14 -16.89 -20.88
CA GLY A 231 -5.66 -16.95 -19.51
C GLY A 231 -5.67 -18.34 -18.86
N THR A 232 -5.26 -19.40 -19.57
CA THR A 232 -5.15 -20.75 -19.01
C THR A 232 -3.89 -20.92 -18.15
N ASP A 233 -3.78 -22.04 -17.43
CA ASP A 233 -2.64 -22.34 -16.56
C ASP A 233 -1.32 -22.21 -17.32
N GLY A 234 -0.48 -21.28 -16.85
CA GLY A 234 0.82 -20.98 -17.46
C GLY A 234 0.79 -20.00 -18.63
N LEU A 235 -0.38 -19.53 -19.05
CA LEU A 235 -0.62 -18.48 -20.06
C LEU A 235 -1.50 -17.35 -19.50
N THR A 236 -1.58 -17.21 -18.18
CA THR A 236 -2.36 -16.17 -17.48
C THR A 236 -1.96 -14.75 -17.86
N ASP A 237 -0.72 -14.57 -18.30
CA ASP A 237 -0.16 -13.29 -18.73
C ASP A 237 -0.52 -12.94 -20.19
N VAL A 238 -1.03 -13.91 -20.96
CA VAL A 238 -1.52 -13.73 -22.32
C VAL A 238 -2.95 -13.21 -22.24
N VAL A 239 -3.10 -11.89 -22.41
CA VAL A 239 -4.39 -11.23 -22.49
C VAL A 239 -4.45 -10.50 -23.83
N VAL A 240 -5.23 -11.06 -24.75
CA VAL A 240 -5.42 -10.51 -26.09
C VAL A 240 -6.30 -9.27 -26.02
N VAL A 241 -5.85 -8.20 -26.67
CA VAL A 241 -6.54 -6.91 -26.76
C VAL A 241 -6.92 -6.68 -28.21
N GLY A 242 -8.22 -6.59 -28.50
CA GLY A 242 -8.72 -6.34 -29.85
C GLY A 242 -8.74 -7.58 -30.73
N ASP A 243 -8.56 -7.37 -32.03
CA ASP A 243 -8.63 -8.42 -33.04
C ASP A 243 -7.28 -9.14 -33.20
N VAL A 244 -7.35 -10.41 -33.61
CA VAL A 244 -6.20 -11.23 -33.92
C VAL A 244 -6.13 -11.32 -35.44
N GLU A 245 -5.05 -10.84 -36.03
CA GLU A 245 -4.78 -11.00 -37.45
C GLU A 245 -4.05 -12.32 -37.67
N VAL A 246 -4.61 -13.15 -38.55
CA VAL A 246 -4.04 -14.44 -38.91
C VAL A 246 -3.56 -14.36 -40.35
N ARG A 247 -2.31 -14.75 -40.60
CA ARG A 247 -1.71 -14.79 -41.94
C ARG A 247 -1.09 -16.16 -42.20
N ASP A 248 -1.49 -16.78 -43.31
CA ASP A 248 -0.84 -17.98 -43.83
C ASP A 248 0.55 -17.63 -44.38
N VAL A 249 1.56 -18.31 -43.84
CA VAL A 249 2.93 -18.26 -44.35
C VAL A 249 3.11 -19.48 -45.25
N ALA A 250 3.57 -19.25 -46.49
CA ALA A 250 3.70 -20.24 -47.58
C ALA A 250 4.44 -21.56 -47.25
N THR A 251 4.99 -21.70 -46.04
CA THR A 251 5.63 -22.89 -45.46
C THR A 251 4.68 -23.80 -44.66
N GLY A 252 3.36 -23.54 -44.64
CA GLY A 252 2.42 -24.28 -43.79
C GLY A 252 2.53 -23.89 -42.31
N GLU A 253 2.99 -22.66 -42.06
CA GLU A 253 3.03 -22.03 -40.74
C GLU A 253 2.02 -20.89 -40.74
N ILE A 254 1.34 -20.70 -39.62
CA ILE A 254 0.45 -19.56 -39.44
C ILE A 254 1.16 -18.52 -38.57
N GLU A 255 1.18 -17.28 -39.05
CA GLU A 255 1.62 -16.12 -38.29
C GLU A 255 0.39 -15.42 -37.70
N MET A 256 0.36 -15.32 -36.37
CA MET A 256 -0.68 -14.62 -35.63
C MET A 256 -0.12 -13.32 -35.06
N ASP A 257 -0.69 -12.20 -35.49
CA ASP A 257 -0.40 -10.87 -34.98
C ASP A 257 -1.54 -10.45 -34.04
N PHE A 258 -1.22 -10.20 -32.77
CA PHE A 258 -2.18 -9.72 -31.78
C PHE A 258 -1.56 -8.71 -30.83
N ALA A 259 -2.40 -7.90 -30.18
CA ALA A 259 -1.94 -7.02 -29.11
C ALA A 259 -2.13 -7.69 -27.74
N ALA A 260 -1.12 -7.61 -26.89
CA ALA A 260 -1.18 -8.06 -25.50
C ALA A 260 -1.20 -6.86 -24.52
N THR A 261 -1.79 -7.04 -23.34
CA THR A 261 -1.78 -6.02 -22.27
C THR A 261 -0.41 -5.76 -21.66
N GLN A 262 0.58 -6.62 -21.92
CA GLN A 262 1.95 -6.50 -21.45
C GLN A 262 2.88 -7.27 -22.39
N PRO A 263 4.19 -6.97 -22.41
CA PRO A 263 5.15 -7.79 -23.15
C PRO A 263 5.18 -9.22 -22.60
N LEU A 264 5.15 -10.19 -23.50
CA LEU A 264 5.23 -11.60 -23.16
C LEU A 264 6.70 -12.02 -23.04
N SER A 265 7.03 -12.80 -22.01
CA SER A 265 8.36 -13.39 -21.89
C SER A 265 8.55 -14.54 -22.88
N GLU A 266 9.80 -14.82 -23.27
CA GLU A 266 10.12 -15.92 -24.17
C GLU A 266 9.54 -17.26 -23.67
N ARG A 267 9.54 -17.49 -22.36
CA ARG A 267 8.97 -18.72 -21.77
C ARG A 267 7.46 -18.83 -21.95
N VAL A 268 6.74 -17.70 -21.96
CA VAL A 268 5.29 -17.68 -22.20
C VAL A 268 5.02 -17.90 -23.68
N LEU A 269 5.81 -17.28 -24.56
CA LEU A 269 5.74 -17.49 -26.01
C LEU A 269 6.03 -18.95 -26.38
N SER A 270 7.12 -19.54 -25.89
CA SER A 270 7.44 -20.95 -26.15
C SER A 270 6.37 -21.90 -25.60
N ARG A 271 5.76 -21.60 -24.45
CA ARG A 271 4.65 -22.39 -23.92
C ARG A 271 3.40 -22.25 -24.79
N LEU A 272 3.13 -21.07 -25.32
CA LEU A 272 2.02 -20.84 -26.24
C LEU A 272 2.23 -21.68 -27.50
N GLU A 273 3.40 -21.60 -28.12
CA GLU A 273 3.80 -22.40 -29.28
C GLU A 273 3.65 -23.91 -29.01
N GLU A 274 4.20 -24.40 -27.89
CA GLU A 274 4.10 -25.83 -27.51
C GLU A 274 2.64 -26.28 -27.31
N ARG A 275 1.75 -25.38 -26.84
CA ARG A 275 0.33 -25.68 -26.67
C ARG A 275 -0.40 -25.74 -28.00
N PHE A 276 -0.04 -24.87 -28.94
CA PHE A 276 -0.57 -24.92 -30.31
C PHE A 276 -0.15 -26.19 -31.06
N GLU A 277 1.11 -26.62 -30.92
CA GLU A 277 1.60 -27.85 -31.58
C GLU A 277 0.95 -29.15 -31.05
N LYS A 278 0.33 -29.10 -29.87
CA LYS A 278 -0.31 -30.27 -29.23
C LYS A 278 -1.79 -30.43 -29.54
N LEU A 279 -2.41 -29.44 -30.19
CA LEU A 279 -3.80 -29.47 -30.63
C LEU A 279 -3.89 -30.08 -32.04
#